data_AF-A0A7W0QQS1-F1
#
_entry.id   AF-A0A7W0QQS1-F1
#
_cell.length_a   1.000
_cell.length_b   1.000
_cell.length_c   1.000
_cell.angle_alpha   90.00
_cell.angle_beta   90.00
_cell.angle_gamma   90.00
#
_symmetry.space_group_name_H-M   'P 1'
#
loop_
_entity.id
_entity.type
_entity.pdbx_description
1 polymer ?
#
loop_
_entity_poly.entity_id
_entity_poly.type
_entity_poly.pdbx_seq_one_letter_code
_entity_poly.pdbx_strand_id
1 'polypeptide(L)'
;MAAAVLGYLLPDAAAARFDDLATEAAESRIAAGAAFRSDVEAGLAIGRAIGERALARAMDDGSDATWDPATRPTGPGIWEPTPPGFVETPAAPLAGSWTPWVLTANDQFRPAPPPEHGTAAWTMELEAVQETVANLTFEQERAALWWAGNSP
;
A
#
# COMPACT_ATOMS: atom_id res chain seq x y z
N MET A 1 -18.83 -9.27 -0.12
CA MET A 1 -17.40 -9.21 -0.48
C MET A 1 -16.72 -8.11 0.30
N ALA A 2 -17.03 -6.83 0.00
CA ALA A 2 -16.44 -5.69 0.71
C ALA A 2 -16.63 -5.76 2.23
N ALA A 3 -17.80 -6.20 2.73
CA ALA A 3 -18.04 -6.30 4.17
C ALA A 3 -17.02 -7.17 4.92
N ALA A 4 -16.76 -8.38 4.43
CA ALA A 4 -15.78 -9.29 5.03
C ALA A 4 -14.36 -8.70 4.99
N VAL A 5 -13.94 -8.15 3.84
CA VAL A 5 -12.59 -7.59 3.67
C VAL A 5 -12.39 -6.35 4.54
N LEU A 6 -13.35 -5.42 4.54
CA LEU A 6 -13.29 -4.20 5.34
C LEU A 6 -13.38 -4.50 6.84
N GLY A 7 -14.18 -5.50 7.24
CA GLY A 7 -14.22 -5.95 8.63
C GLY A 7 -12.88 -6.47 9.14
N TYR A 8 -12.09 -7.11 8.27
CA TYR A 8 -10.71 -7.52 8.60
C TYR A 8 -9.73 -6.34 8.61
N LEU A 9 -9.75 -5.48 7.58
CA LEU A 9 -8.79 -4.38 7.42
C LEU A 9 -9.01 -3.23 8.41
N LEU A 10 -10.24 -3.05 8.90
CA LEU A 10 -10.63 -1.96 9.79
C LEU A 10 -11.24 -2.53 11.07
N PRO A 11 -10.44 -3.21 11.91
CA PRO A 11 -10.94 -3.89 13.11
C PRO A 11 -11.52 -2.93 14.16
N ASP A 12 -11.10 -1.66 14.14
CA ASP A 12 -11.60 -0.61 15.04
C ASP A 12 -12.95 -0.01 14.61
N ALA A 13 -13.46 -0.39 13.43
CA ALA A 13 -14.80 0.00 13.03
C ALA A 13 -15.85 -0.58 13.99
N ALA A 14 -16.99 0.10 14.15
CA ALA A 14 -18.09 -0.40 14.96
C ALA A 14 -18.46 -1.84 14.53
N ALA A 15 -18.65 -2.73 15.51
CA ALA A 15 -18.99 -4.12 15.26
C ALA A 15 -20.19 -4.25 14.31
N ALA A 16 -20.12 -5.21 13.39
CA ALA A 16 -21.12 -5.46 12.33
C ALA A 16 -21.38 -4.31 11.35
N ARG A 17 -20.76 -3.13 11.48
CA ARG A 17 -21.01 -1.95 10.62
C ARG A 17 -21.06 -2.29 9.13
N PHE A 18 -20.08 -3.04 8.63
CA PHE A 18 -20.00 -3.33 7.20
C PHE A 18 -20.99 -4.42 6.76
N ASP A 19 -21.36 -5.35 7.65
CA ASP A 19 -22.41 -6.33 7.37
C ASP A 19 -23.80 -5.67 7.37
N ASP A 20 -24.03 -4.72 8.27
CA ASP A 20 -25.26 -3.92 8.33
C ASP A 20 -25.41 -3.07 7.06
N LEU A 21 -24.36 -2.36 6.65
CA LEU A 21 -24.35 -1.58 5.40
C LEU A 21 -24.55 -2.47 4.17
N ALA A 22 -23.97 -3.68 4.15
CA ALA A 22 -24.18 -4.62 3.07
C ALA A 22 -25.63 -5.11 3.02
N THR A 23 -26.24 -5.37 4.18
CA THR A 23 -27.64 -5.79 4.30
C THR A 23 -28.58 -4.66 3.86
N GLU A 24 -28.40 -3.44 4.36
CA GLU A 24 -29.19 -2.28 3.97
C GLU A 24 -29.12 -2.03 2.45
N ALA A 25 -27.91 -2.06 1.87
CA ALA A 25 -27.73 -1.93 0.43
C ALA A 25 -28.45 -3.03 -0.36
N ALA A 26 -28.40 -4.27 0.11
CA ALA A 26 -29.10 -5.41 -0.46
C ALA A 26 -30.63 -5.22 -0.41
N GLU A 27 -31.17 -4.84 0.75
CA GLU A 27 -32.60 -4.67 0.96
C GLU A 27 -33.19 -3.49 0.18
N SER A 28 -32.40 -2.42 -0.04
CA SER A 28 -32.79 -1.30 -0.88
C SER A 28 -33.21 -1.74 -2.30
N ARG A 29 -32.58 -2.80 -2.84
CA ARG A 29 -32.90 -3.33 -4.17
C ARG A 29 -34.26 -4.01 -4.22
N ILE A 30 -34.65 -4.65 -3.11
CA ILE A 30 -35.97 -5.26 -2.96
C ILE A 30 -37.01 -4.16 -2.84
N ALA A 31 -36.76 -3.15 -1.99
CA ALA A 31 -37.65 -2.00 -1.82
C ALA A 31 -37.89 -1.23 -3.12
N ALA A 32 -36.87 -1.13 -3.98
CA ALA A 32 -36.97 -0.52 -5.30
C ALA A 32 -37.64 -1.42 -6.37
N GLY A 33 -38.01 -2.65 -6.04
CA GLY A 33 -38.55 -3.62 -7.01
C GLY A 33 -37.53 -4.08 -8.07
N ALA A 34 -36.23 -3.89 -7.81
CA ALA A 34 -35.14 -4.15 -8.75
C ALA A 34 -34.54 -5.57 -8.61
N ALA A 35 -34.89 -6.30 -7.55
CA ALA A 35 -34.43 -7.68 -7.31
C ALA A 35 -35.43 -8.46 -6.44
N PHE A 36 -35.49 -9.77 -6.60
CA PHE A 36 -36.23 -10.64 -5.68
C PHE A 36 -35.41 -10.91 -4.42
N ARG A 37 -36.10 -11.25 -3.31
CA ARG A 37 -35.44 -11.63 -2.04
C ARG A 37 -34.42 -12.75 -2.25
N SER A 38 -34.75 -13.76 -3.05
CA SER A 38 -33.85 -14.86 -3.40
C SER A 38 -32.56 -14.39 -4.08
N ASP A 39 -32.64 -13.40 -4.97
CA ASP A 39 -31.47 -12.89 -5.70
C ASP A 39 -30.52 -12.16 -4.76
N VAL A 40 -31.09 -11.39 -3.83
CA VAL A 40 -30.33 -10.62 -2.83
C VAL A 40 -29.66 -11.54 -1.81
N GLU A 41 -30.38 -12.55 -1.30
CA GLU A 41 -29.81 -13.56 -0.39
C GLU A 41 -28.67 -14.33 -1.07
N ALA A 42 -28.87 -14.79 -2.30
CA ALA A 42 -27.83 -15.45 -3.09
C ALA A 42 -26.63 -14.51 -3.34
N GLY A 43 -26.87 -13.26 -3.68
CA GLY A 43 -25.83 -12.25 -3.91
C GLY A 43 -24.99 -11.96 -2.66
N LEU A 44 -25.62 -11.84 -1.50
CA LEU A 44 -24.93 -11.69 -0.21
C LEU A 44 -24.07 -12.92 0.10
N ALA A 45 -24.62 -14.13 -0.10
CA ALA A 45 -23.90 -15.38 0.12
C ALA A 45 -22.66 -15.51 -0.79
N ILE A 46 -22.82 -15.27 -2.10
CA ILE A 46 -21.71 -15.27 -3.07
C ILE A 46 -20.68 -14.21 -2.67
N GLY A 47 -21.15 -13.01 -2.34
CA GLY A 47 -20.28 -11.93 -1.90
C GLY A 47 -19.45 -12.30 -0.68
N ARG A 48 -20.04 -12.97 0.31
CA ARG A 48 -19.32 -13.44 1.50
C ARG A 48 -18.25 -14.47 1.12
N ALA A 49 -18.61 -15.48 0.33
CA ALA A 49 -17.68 -16.52 -0.10
C ALA A 49 -16.47 -15.96 -0.89
N ILE A 50 -16.68 -14.96 -1.76
CA ILE A 50 -15.58 -14.27 -2.47
C ILE A 50 -14.70 -13.49 -1.49
N GLY A 51 -15.31 -12.79 -0.53
CA GLY A 51 -14.58 -12.05 0.50
C GLY A 51 -13.69 -12.97 1.34
N GLU A 52 -14.22 -14.11 1.78
CA GLU A 52 -13.47 -15.14 2.52
C GLU A 52 -12.29 -15.67 1.69
N ARG A 53 -12.47 -15.92 0.40
CA ARG A 53 -11.38 -16.36 -0.49
C ARG A 53 -10.30 -15.30 -0.66
N ALA A 54 -10.69 -14.03 -0.78
CA ALA A 54 -9.73 -12.92 -0.88
C ALA A 54 -8.92 -12.77 0.42
N LEU A 55 -9.57 -12.87 1.58
CA LEU A 55 -8.91 -12.85 2.88
C LEU A 55 -7.94 -14.01 3.06
N ALA A 56 -8.35 -15.22 2.71
CA ALA A 56 -7.48 -16.39 2.81
C ALA A 56 -6.18 -16.21 2.00
N ARG A 57 -6.27 -15.62 0.80
CA ARG A 57 -5.09 -15.31 -0.01
C ARG A 57 -4.27 -14.16 0.57
N ALA A 58 -4.89 -13.15 1.18
CA ALA A 58 -4.17 -12.04 1.81
C ALA A 58 -3.41 -12.50 3.06
N MET A 59 -4.00 -13.37 3.88
CA MET A 59 -3.34 -13.95 5.06
C MET A 59 -2.14 -14.85 4.71
N ASP A 60 -2.06 -15.33 3.48
CA ASP A 60 -0.99 -16.22 3.00
C ASP A 60 0.04 -15.47 2.13
N ASP A 61 -0.10 -14.16 1.94
CA ASP A 61 0.75 -13.42 1.00
C ASP A 61 2.05 -12.88 1.60
N GLY A 62 2.22 -13.01 2.92
CA GLY A 62 3.39 -12.57 3.68
C GLY A 62 3.41 -11.07 3.98
N SER A 63 2.34 -10.33 3.71
CA SER A 63 2.26 -8.89 3.99
C SER A 63 2.13 -8.54 5.47
N ASP A 64 1.72 -9.49 6.30
CA ASP A 64 1.64 -9.39 7.76
C ASP A 64 2.93 -9.80 8.48
N ALA A 65 3.96 -10.21 7.73
CA ALA A 65 5.25 -10.57 8.30
C ALA A 65 5.86 -9.41 9.09
N THR A 66 6.33 -9.71 10.30
CA THR A 66 6.99 -8.71 11.15
C THR A 66 8.46 -8.57 10.77
N TRP A 67 8.89 -7.35 10.47
CA TRP A 67 10.28 -7.04 10.22
C TRP A 67 11.09 -6.97 11.52
N ASP A 68 12.29 -7.55 11.51
CA ASP A 68 13.23 -7.50 12.63
C ASP A 68 14.19 -6.29 12.49
N PRO A 69 14.11 -5.30 13.39
CA PRO A 69 15.00 -4.14 13.37
C PRO A 69 16.50 -4.47 13.47
N ALA A 70 16.87 -5.62 14.05
CA ALA A 70 18.26 -6.05 14.14
C ALA A 70 18.88 -6.38 12.77
N THR A 71 18.05 -6.60 11.75
CA THR A 71 18.50 -6.89 10.37
C THR A 71 18.82 -5.64 9.55
N ARG A 72 18.57 -4.44 10.10
CA ARG A 72 18.80 -3.18 9.40
C ARG A 72 20.30 -2.99 9.08
N PRO A 73 20.67 -2.83 7.79
CA PRO A 73 22.04 -2.51 7.43
C PRO A 73 22.44 -1.13 7.98
N THR A 74 23.72 -0.95 8.29
CA THR A 74 24.28 0.32 8.78
C THR A 74 25.60 0.61 8.08
N GLY A 75 25.93 1.89 7.92
CA GLY A 75 27.21 2.35 7.38
C GLY A 75 27.06 3.38 6.27
N PRO A 76 28.19 3.90 5.75
CA PRO A 76 28.16 4.93 4.71
C PRO A 76 27.38 4.48 3.47
N GLY A 77 26.53 5.36 2.94
CA GLY A 77 25.73 5.08 1.75
C GLY A 77 24.50 4.20 1.96
N ILE A 78 24.24 3.76 3.20
CA ILE A 78 22.99 3.08 3.57
C ILE A 78 21.97 4.12 4.03
N TRP A 79 20.69 3.81 3.82
CA TRP A 79 19.58 4.64 4.30
C TRP A 79 19.65 4.86 5.82
N GLU A 80 19.36 6.09 6.24
CA GLU A 80 19.26 6.48 7.65
C GLU A 80 17.95 7.23 7.89
N PRO A 81 17.38 7.17 9.13
CA PRO A 81 16.21 7.96 9.49
C PRO A 81 16.49 9.47 9.35
N THR A 82 15.55 10.20 8.76
CA THR A 82 15.70 11.64 8.48
C THR A 82 14.87 12.52 9.43
N PRO A 83 15.30 13.78 9.68
CA PRO A 83 14.48 14.76 10.39
C PRO A 83 13.14 15.03 9.68
N PRO A 84 12.12 15.51 10.41
CA PRO A 84 12.11 15.78 11.85
C PRO A 84 11.80 14.54 12.71
N GLY A 85 11.27 13.47 12.11
CA GLY A 85 10.71 12.35 12.85
C GLY A 85 11.69 11.24 13.22
N PHE A 86 12.81 11.11 12.49
CA PHE A 86 13.80 10.04 12.67
C PHE A 86 13.14 8.66 12.84
N VAL A 87 12.18 8.33 11.97
CA VAL A 87 11.44 7.06 12.04
C VAL A 87 12.38 5.90 11.73
N GLU A 88 12.73 5.12 12.74
CA GLU A 88 13.72 4.04 12.68
C GLU A 88 13.28 2.84 11.83
N THR A 89 11.96 2.60 11.77
CA THR A 89 11.36 1.51 11.00
C THR A 89 11.00 2.03 9.61
N PRO A 90 11.63 1.53 8.53
CA PRO A 90 11.25 1.90 7.18
C PRO A 90 9.78 1.54 6.91
N ALA A 91 9.13 2.26 6.00
CA ALA A 91 7.80 1.88 5.56
C ALA A 91 7.85 0.57 4.76
N ALA A 92 7.02 -0.41 5.15
CA ALA A 92 6.88 -1.72 4.49
C ALA A 92 8.22 -2.38 4.07
N PRO A 93 9.17 -2.61 5.01
CA PRO A 93 10.53 -3.06 4.69
C PRO A 93 10.58 -4.47 4.07
N LEU A 94 9.52 -5.27 4.27
CA LEU A 94 9.36 -6.60 3.70
C LEU A 94 8.49 -6.61 2.42
N ALA A 95 8.15 -5.46 1.83
CA ALA A 95 7.33 -5.41 0.61
C ALA A 95 7.90 -6.26 -0.54
N GLY A 96 9.23 -6.39 -0.61
CA GLY A 96 9.92 -7.24 -1.58
C GLY A 96 9.72 -8.75 -1.38
N SER A 97 9.16 -9.21 -0.26
CA SER A 97 8.86 -10.62 -0.01
C SER A 97 7.38 -10.99 -0.20
N TRP A 98 6.52 -10.00 -0.44
CA TRP A 98 5.08 -10.26 -0.62
C TRP A 98 4.81 -11.09 -1.87
N THR A 99 3.76 -11.91 -1.84
CA THR A 99 3.36 -12.71 -2.99
C THR A 99 2.58 -11.86 -4.00
N PRO A 100 3.13 -11.56 -5.18
CA PRO A 100 2.53 -10.68 -6.16
C PRO A 100 1.27 -11.31 -6.80
N TRP A 101 0.43 -10.46 -7.40
CA TRP A 101 -0.74 -10.90 -8.16
C TRP A 101 -0.42 -11.35 -9.59
N VAL A 102 0.55 -10.68 -10.23
CA VAL A 102 0.83 -10.82 -11.66
C VAL A 102 2.26 -11.27 -11.94
N LEU A 103 3.22 -10.80 -11.14
CA LEU A 103 4.63 -11.15 -11.33
C LEU A 103 4.86 -12.62 -10.98
N THR A 104 5.76 -13.28 -11.71
CA THR A 104 6.13 -14.67 -11.41
C THR A 104 7.23 -14.77 -10.36
N ALA A 105 7.96 -13.69 -10.13
CA ALA A 105 9.02 -13.56 -9.15
C ALA A 105 9.14 -12.10 -8.68
N ASN A 106 9.60 -11.90 -7.44
CA ASN A 106 9.66 -10.56 -6.82
C ASN A 106 10.78 -9.68 -7.39
N ASP A 107 11.74 -10.27 -8.09
CA ASP A 107 12.87 -9.60 -8.72
C ASP A 107 12.76 -9.51 -10.25
N GLN A 108 11.57 -9.80 -10.81
CA GLN A 108 11.34 -9.81 -12.27
C GLN A 108 11.77 -8.52 -12.99
N PHE A 109 11.75 -7.38 -12.28
CA PHE A 109 12.17 -6.07 -12.79
C PHE A 109 13.27 -5.41 -11.94
N ARG A 110 14.14 -6.21 -11.32
CA ARG A 110 15.22 -5.67 -10.48
C ARG A 110 16.19 -4.80 -11.33
N PRO A 111 16.39 -3.51 -10.98
CA PRO A 111 17.33 -2.66 -11.69
C PRO A 111 18.78 -3.03 -11.34
N ALA A 112 19.73 -2.46 -12.10
CA ALA A 112 21.14 -2.47 -11.75
C ALA A 112 21.37 -1.78 -10.38
N PRO A 113 22.43 -2.14 -9.65
CA PRO A 113 22.77 -1.46 -8.40
C PRO A 113 23.00 0.06 -8.63
N PRO A 114 22.70 0.91 -7.63
CA PRO A 114 23.00 2.34 -7.71
C PRO A 114 24.52 2.58 -7.76
N PRO A 115 24.97 3.79 -8.14
CA PRO A 115 26.37 4.17 -8.01
C PRO A 115 26.87 3.95 -6.59
N GLU A 116 28.07 3.39 -6.48
CA GLU A 116 28.70 3.15 -5.17
C GLU A 116 28.98 4.48 -4.47
N HIS A 117 28.69 4.53 -3.16
CA HIS A 117 28.84 5.72 -2.35
C HIS A 117 30.28 6.27 -2.40
N GLY A 118 30.41 7.58 -2.62
CA GLY A 118 31.71 8.26 -2.68
C GLY A 118 32.44 8.13 -4.03
N THR A 119 31.87 7.43 -5.01
CA THR A 119 32.40 7.45 -6.38
C THR A 119 32.06 8.76 -7.08
N ALA A 120 32.78 9.07 -8.18
CA ALA A 120 32.50 10.25 -8.98
C ALA A 120 31.06 10.27 -9.54
N ALA A 121 30.50 9.11 -9.88
CA ALA A 121 29.11 9.01 -10.34
C ALA A 121 28.12 9.36 -9.22
N TRP A 122 28.35 8.86 -8.00
CA TRP A 122 27.54 9.22 -6.83
C TRP A 122 27.64 10.73 -6.51
N THR A 123 28.85 11.30 -6.56
CA THR A 123 29.06 12.74 -6.32
C THR A 123 28.31 13.59 -7.35
N MET A 124 28.34 13.20 -8.62
CA MET A 124 27.61 13.89 -9.69
C MET A 124 26.10 13.89 -9.45
N GLU A 125 25.52 12.76 -9.00
CA GLU A 125 24.10 12.68 -8.66
C GLU A 125 23.76 13.55 -7.43
N LEU A 126 24.61 13.57 -6.41
CA LEU A 126 24.45 14.44 -5.24
C LEU A 126 24.46 15.92 -5.62
N GLU A 127 25.44 16.34 -6.43
CA GLU A 127 25.57 17.72 -6.91
C GLU A 127 24.34 18.13 -7.72
N ALA A 128 23.82 17.26 -8.58
CA ALA A 128 22.61 17.54 -9.36
C ALA A 128 21.39 17.82 -8.47
N VAL A 129 21.21 17.06 -7.38
CA VAL A 129 20.13 17.32 -6.40
C VAL A 129 20.35 18.66 -5.69
N GLN A 130 21.58 18.94 -5.24
CA GLN A 130 21.91 20.19 -4.54
C GLN A 130 21.71 21.41 -5.45
N GLU A 131 22.14 21.34 -6.71
CA GLU A 131 21.96 22.40 -7.69
C GLU A 131 20.47 22.62 -8.02
N THR A 132 19.70 21.53 -8.15
CA THR A 132 18.26 21.62 -8.39
C THR A 132 17.54 22.33 -7.25
N VAL A 133 17.87 21.98 -6.00
CA VAL A 133 17.28 22.63 -4.81
C VAL A 133 17.71 24.09 -4.71
N ALA A 134 18.98 24.41 -5.00
CA ALA A 134 19.49 25.79 -4.96
C ALA A 134 18.85 26.70 -6.01
N ASN A 135 18.37 26.15 -7.13
CA ASN A 135 17.80 26.88 -8.25
C ASN A 135 16.32 26.51 -8.51
N LEU A 136 15.60 26.01 -7.49
CA LEU A 136 14.25 25.52 -7.64
C LEU A 136 13.30 26.64 -8.11
N THR A 137 12.63 26.41 -9.23
CA THR A 137 11.61 27.32 -9.75
C THR A 137 10.25 27.06 -9.11
N PHE A 138 9.39 28.09 -9.11
CA PHE A 138 8.01 27.96 -8.65
C PHE A 138 7.24 26.82 -9.35
N GLU A 139 7.45 26.66 -10.66
CA GLU A 139 6.80 25.61 -11.44
C GLU A 139 7.27 24.20 -11.05
N GLN A 140 8.57 24.03 -10.75
CA GLN A 140 9.11 22.76 -10.26
C GLN A 140 8.63 22.45 -8.84
N GLU A 141 8.56 23.45 -7.97
CA GLU A 141 8.01 23.30 -6.62
C GLU A 141 6.54 22.87 -6.68
N ARG A 142 5.73 23.54 -7.51
CA ARG A 142 4.33 23.17 -7.73
C ARG A 142 4.19 21.75 -8.26
N ALA A 143 5.03 21.36 -9.23
CA ALA A 143 5.04 20.00 -9.75
C ALA A 143 5.42 18.98 -8.68
N ALA A 144 6.44 19.27 -7.86
CA ALA A 144 6.85 18.41 -6.76
C ALA A 144 5.72 18.22 -5.74
N LEU A 145 5.04 19.29 -5.34
CA LEU A 145 3.89 19.22 -4.42
C LEU A 145 2.72 18.43 -5.02
N TRP A 146 2.40 18.66 -6.29
CA TRP A 146 1.34 17.93 -7.00
C TRP A 146 1.59 16.42 -6.97
N TRP A 147 2.80 15.99 -7.36
CA TRP A 147 3.18 14.58 -7.41
C TRP A 147 3.47 13.94 -6.04
N ALA A 148 3.73 14.75 -5.00
CA ALA A 148 3.88 14.28 -3.63
C ALA A 148 2.55 13.88 -2.96
N GLY A 149 1.42 13.92 -3.70
CA GLY A 149 0.10 13.54 -3.20
C GLY A 149 -0.70 14.71 -2.63
N ASN A 150 -0.21 15.95 -2.75
CA ASN A 150 -0.97 17.16 -2.42
C ASN A 150 -1.73 17.72 -3.65
N SER A 151 -2.20 16.83 -4.53
CA SER A 151 -3.12 17.22 -5.61
C SER A 151 -4.48 17.64 -4.98
N PRO A 152 -5.05 18.81 -5.32
CA PRO A 152 -6.41 19.18 -4.90
C PRO A 152 -7.49 18.16 -5.26
#